data_AF-A0AAU5H3L0-F1
#
_entry.id   AF-A0AAU5H3L0-F1
#
_cell.length_a   1.000
_cell.length_b   1.000
_cell.length_c   1.000
_cell.angle_alpha   90.00
_cell.angle_beta   90.00
_cell.angle_gamma   90.00
#
_symmetry.space_group_name_H-M   'P 1'
#
loop_
_entity.id
_entity.type
_entity.pdbx_description
1 polymer ?
#
loop_
_entity_poly.entity_id
_entity_poly.type
_entity_poly.pdbx_seq_one_letter_code
_entity_poly.pdbx_strand_id
1 'polypeptide(L)'
;MTDLAVEPGSGVTPQQRSASLRTSVDRPDSFIVSCTSTPERVAQLRRICAAHLRLWGIDDCIETATLLLSELVTNAVRYGDADEFTLCVSHGKGQVRIDVRDGAPARPQVRRPGPEEESGRGMLIVDALSEDWGTSQDGTRTWCTITVPAPFRASAGFWCEWRMADGERLASFASPLPTSAIRWARIQMRIIAAAVGQPAIGYLWDWLSDGWREPAEALYQGEEFTLPLTAGPYSFVWHARPVRFLPLVGGIPLPHVPREESPWE
;
A
#
# COMPACT_ATOMS: atom_id res chain seq x y z
N MET A 1 3.83 -36.65 -74.94
CA MET A 1 3.45 -36.62 -73.52
C MET A 1 4.37 -35.59 -72.86
N THR A 2 3.90 -34.33 -72.89
CA THR A 2 4.19 -33.15 -72.02
C THR A 2 5.66 -32.75 -71.75
N ASP A 3 6.21 -31.70 -72.39
CA ASP A 3 6.24 -30.24 -72.05
C ASP A 3 6.98 -29.91 -70.73
N LEU A 4 8.20 -29.34 -70.70
CA LEU A 4 8.74 -27.97 -70.99
C LEU A 4 8.74 -26.98 -69.79
N ALA A 5 9.92 -26.38 -69.62
CA ALA A 5 10.24 -25.05 -69.10
C ALA A 5 10.55 -24.85 -67.59
N VAL A 6 11.73 -24.25 -67.37
CA VAL A 6 12.26 -23.60 -66.17
C VAL A 6 12.21 -22.08 -66.39
N GLU A 7 11.98 -21.32 -65.30
CA GLU A 7 12.36 -19.92 -64.95
C GLU A 7 11.20 -19.14 -64.26
N PRO A 8 11.49 -18.10 -63.44
CA PRO A 8 11.16 -18.14 -62.01
C PRO A 8 10.40 -16.91 -61.47
N GLY A 9 10.06 -16.96 -60.18
CA GLY A 9 9.89 -15.77 -59.32
C GLY A 9 8.52 -15.08 -59.36
N SER A 10 7.79 -15.13 -58.24
CA SER A 10 7.18 -13.95 -57.60
C SER A 10 6.40 -14.32 -56.34
N GLY A 11 6.82 -13.74 -55.22
CA GLY A 11 5.93 -13.25 -54.18
C GLY A 11 5.21 -14.29 -53.31
N VAL A 12 5.92 -14.94 -52.38
CA VAL A 12 5.29 -15.26 -51.09
C VAL A 12 5.35 -13.98 -50.26
N THR A 13 4.31 -13.17 -50.35
CA THR A 13 4.03 -12.13 -49.36
C THR A 13 3.87 -12.83 -48.01
N PRO A 14 4.63 -12.48 -46.96
CA PRO A 14 4.36 -12.99 -45.62
C PRO A 14 2.99 -12.44 -45.22
N GLN A 15 1.99 -13.31 -45.23
CA GLN A 15 0.67 -12.99 -44.74
C GLN A 15 0.82 -12.67 -43.26
N GLN A 16 0.71 -11.37 -42.94
CA GLN A 16 0.68 -10.84 -41.58
C GLN A 16 -0.31 -11.68 -40.76
N ARG A 17 0.24 -12.55 -39.89
CA ARG A 17 -0.54 -13.26 -38.89
C ARG A 17 -0.96 -12.25 -37.84
N SER A 18 -2.15 -11.71 -38.03
CA SER A 18 -2.85 -10.88 -37.05
C SER A 18 -2.97 -11.68 -35.75
N ALA A 19 -2.18 -11.31 -34.74
CA ALA A 19 -2.28 -11.89 -33.40
C ALA A 19 -3.66 -11.58 -32.83
N SER A 20 -4.43 -12.62 -32.51
CA SER A 20 -5.74 -12.47 -31.88
C SER A 20 -5.56 -12.33 -30.37
N LEU A 21 -5.86 -11.16 -29.82
CA LEU A 21 -6.02 -11.00 -28.37
C LEU A 21 -7.28 -11.75 -27.96
N ARG A 22 -7.12 -12.92 -27.31
CA ARG A 22 -8.22 -13.61 -26.64
C ARG A 22 -8.27 -13.16 -25.19
N THR A 23 -9.10 -12.16 -24.90
CA THR A 23 -9.46 -11.79 -23.53
C THR A 23 -10.57 -12.71 -23.05
N SER A 24 -10.26 -13.66 -22.17
CA SER A 24 -11.27 -14.41 -21.43
C SER A 24 -11.49 -13.73 -20.09
N VAL A 25 -12.70 -13.21 -19.87
CA VAL A 25 -13.15 -12.58 -18.61
C VAL A 25 -14.01 -13.60 -17.89
N ASP A 26 -13.38 -14.61 -17.28
CA ASP A 26 -14.09 -15.68 -16.57
C ASP A 26 -14.39 -15.29 -15.10
N ARG A 27 -13.86 -14.16 -14.63
CA ARG A 27 -14.18 -13.51 -13.35
C ARG A 27 -14.12 -11.98 -13.50
N PRO A 28 -15.06 -11.20 -12.92
CA PRO A 28 -15.07 -9.74 -13.06
C PRO A 28 -13.81 -9.07 -12.51
N ASP A 29 -13.12 -9.73 -11.58
CA ASP A 29 -11.92 -9.24 -10.90
C ASP A 29 -10.62 -9.81 -11.49
N SER A 30 -10.64 -10.37 -12.71
CA SER A 30 -9.42 -10.83 -13.37
C SER A 30 -9.48 -10.73 -14.88
N PHE A 31 -8.32 -10.62 -15.52
CA PHE A 31 -8.21 -10.74 -16.97
C PHE A 31 -6.99 -11.58 -17.36
N ILE A 32 -7.11 -12.29 -18.47
CA ILE A 32 -6.06 -13.14 -19.02
C ILE A 32 -5.80 -12.73 -20.47
N VAL A 33 -4.52 -12.63 -20.84
CA VAL A 33 -4.07 -12.32 -22.21
C VAL A 33 -2.91 -13.25 -22.59
N SER A 34 -3.05 -13.93 -23.72
CA SER A 34 -1.93 -14.65 -24.36
C SER A 34 -1.35 -13.79 -25.48
N CYS A 35 -0.02 -13.65 -25.51
CA CYS A 35 0.71 -12.80 -26.45
C CYS A 35 1.96 -13.51 -26.98
N THR A 36 2.39 -13.12 -28.18
CA THR A 36 3.71 -13.46 -28.71
C THR A 36 4.82 -12.77 -27.94
N SER A 37 5.94 -13.46 -27.72
CA SER A 37 7.13 -12.99 -26.98
C SER A 37 7.90 -11.91 -27.75
N THR A 38 7.35 -10.69 -27.77
CA THR A 38 7.87 -9.54 -28.53
C THR A 38 7.89 -8.28 -27.65
N PRO A 39 8.97 -7.48 -27.64
CA PRO A 39 9.10 -6.31 -26.77
C PRO A 39 7.96 -5.28 -26.90
N GLU A 40 7.38 -5.15 -28.10
CA GLU A 40 6.29 -4.22 -28.41
C GLU A 40 5.03 -4.51 -27.58
N ARG A 41 4.84 -5.76 -27.15
CA ARG A 41 3.69 -6.18 -26.33
C ARG A 41 3.73 -5.61 -24.92
N VAL A 42 4.90 -5.29 -24.37
CA VAL A 42 5.04 -4.76 -23.01
C VAL A 42 4.24 -3.45 -22.85
N ALA A 43 4.40 -2.52 -23.79
CA ALA A 43 3.68 -1.25 -23.76
C ALA A 43 2.15 -1.44 -23.90
N GLN A 44 1.72 -2.40 -24.71
CA GLN A 44 0.31 -2.73 -24.85
C GLN A 44 -0.28 -3.33 -23.56
N LEU A 45 0.42 -4.28 -22.93
CA LEU A 45 -0.02 -4.94 -21.71
C LEU A 45 -0.06 -3.98 -20.53
N ARG A 46 0.87 -3.03 -20.42
CA ARG A 46 0.77 -1.92 -19.45
C ARG A 46 -0.53 -1.13 -19.59
N ARG A 47 -0.89 -0.76 -20.81
CA ARG A 47 -2.15 0.00 -21.07
C ARG A 47 -3.39 -0.82 -20.70
N ILE A 48 -3.40 -2.11 -21.04
CA ILE A 48 -4.51 -3.03 -20.71
C ILE A 48 -4.62 -3.19 -19.19
N CYS A 49 -3.50 -3.39 -18.50
CA CYS A 49 -3.46 -3.50 -17.04
C CYS A 49 -3.99 -2.23 -16.37
N ALA A 50 -3.48 -1.04 -16.77
CA ALA A 50 -3.96 0.23 -16.23
C ALA A 50 -5.47 0.42 -16.44
N ALA A 51 -6.01 0.04 -17.60
CA ALA A 51 -7.44 0.14 -17.86
C ALA A 51 -8.28 -0.76 -16.93
N HIS A 52 -7.84 -2.00 -16.67
CA HIS A 52 -8.53 -2.91 -15.77
C HIS A 52 -8.43 -2.48 -14.30
N LEU A 53 -7.27 -1.99 -13.86
CA LEU A 53 -7.10 -1.48 -12.51
C LEU A 53 -8.02 -0.27 -12.23
N ARG A 54 -8.24 0.61 -13.22
CA ARG A 54 -9.25 1.68 -13.14
C ARG A 54 -10.67 1.13 -13.09
N LEU A 55 -10.98 0.11 -13.89
CA LEU A 55 -12.29 -0.54 -13.87
C LEU A 55 -12.60 -1.18 -12.51
N TRP A 56 -11.57 -1.71 -11.84
CA TRP A 56 -11.66 -2.26 -10.48
C TRP A 56 -11.62 -1.19 -9.37
N GLY A 57 -11.42 0.10 -9.71
CA GLY A 57 -11.39 1.22 -8.78
C GLY A 57 -10.16 1.27 -7.86
N ILE A 58 -9.02 0.78 -8.33
CA ILE A 58 -7.77 0.66 -7.56
C ILE A 58 -6.63 1.43 -8.24
N ASP A 59 -6.90 2.69 -8.58
CA ASP A 59 -6.02 3.60 -9.31
C ASP A 59 -4.63 3.76 -8.67
N ASP A 60 -4.56 3.73 -7.34
CA ASP A 60 -3.33 3.88 -6.56
C ASP A 60 -2.30 2.77 -6.85
N CYS A 61 -2.75 1.60 -7.32
CA CYS A 61 -1.87 0.50 -7.66
C CYS A 61 -1.34 0.57 -9.10
N ILE A 62 -1.82 1.48 -9.96
CA ILE A 62 -1.52 1.47 -11.40
C ILE A 62 -0.03 1.60 -11.68
N GLU A 63 0.66 2.55 -11.04
CA GLU A 63 2.07 2.80 -11.28
C GLU A 63 2.91 1.56 -10.92
N THR A 64 2.76 1.07 -9.69
CA THR A 64 3.47 -0.12 -9.19
C THR A 64 3.14 -1.37 -10.00
N ALA A 65 1.86 -1.64 -10.28
CA ALA A 65 1.43 -2.82 -11.02
C ALA A 65 1.94 -2.84 -12.47
N THR A 66 1.89 -1.70 -13.15
CA THR A 66 2.37 -1.63 -14.54
C THR A 66 3.89 -1.72 -14.65
N LEU A 67 4.62 -1.24 -13.63
CA LEU A 67 6.08 -1.42 -13.53
C LEU A 67 6.43 -2.90 -13.29
N LEU A 68 5.86 -3.52 -12.26
CA LEU A 68 6.09 -4.95 -11.95
C LEU A 68 5.72 -5.86 -13.12
N LEU A 69 4.58 -5.61 -13.76
CA LEU A 69 4.17 -6.31 -14.98
C LEU A 69 5.23 -6.18 -16.07
N SER A 70 5.80 -4.99 -16.27
CA SER A 70 6.80 -4.76 -17.32
C SER A 70 8.07 -5.56 -17.06
N GLU A 71 8.51 -5.64 -15.81
CA GLU A 71 9.67 -6.45 -15.45
C GLU A 71 9.41 -7.95 -15.65
N LEU A 72 8.26 -8.45 -15.20
CA LEU A 72 7.90 -9.87 -15.37
C LEU A 72 7.74 -10.25 -16.84
N VAL A 73 7.05 -9.43 -17.63
CA VAL A 73 6.88 -9.68 -19.07
C VAL A 73 8.20 -9.52 -19.83
N THR A 74 9.04 -8.56 -19.46
CA THR A 74 10.37 -8.41 -20.10
C THR A 74 11.26 -9.61 -19.80
N ASN A 75 11.20 -10.17 -18.60
CA ASN A 75 11.89 -11.41 -18.27
C ASN A 75 11.37 -12.57 -19.12
N ALA A 76 10.05 -12.73 -19.25
CA ALA A 76 9.46 -13.76 -20.12
C ALA A 76 9.86 -13.61 -21.60
N VAL A 77 9.90 -12.37 -22.13
CA VAL A 77 10.30 -12.11 -23.53
C VAL A 77 11.80 -12.36 -23.75
N ARG A 78 12.65 -12.06 -22.77
CA ARG A 78 14.12 -12.17 -22.93
C ARG A 78 14.67 -13.55 -22.60
N TYR A 79 14.07 -14.23 -21.64
CA TYR A 79 14.58 -15.48 -21.06
C TYR A 79 13.60 -16.64 -21.15
N GLY A 80 12.37 -16.41 -21.62
CA GLY A 80 11.43 -17.47 -21.89
C GLY A 80 11.82 -18.29 -23.11
N ASP A 81 11.53 -19.58 -23.08
CA ASP A 81 11.82 -20.55 -24.14
C ASP A 81 10.68 -20.67 -25.17
N ALA A 82 9.54 -20.00 -24.94
CA ALA A 82 8.35 -20.10 -25.77
C ALA A 82 8.10 -18.83 -26.62
N ASP A 83 7.59 -19.05 -27.84
CA ASP A 83 7.15 -17.99 -28.75
C ASP A 83 5.95 -17.20 -28.21
N GLU A 84 5.26 -17.74 -27.21
CA GLU A 84 4.10 -17.14 -26.55
C GLU A 84 4.19 -17.24 -25.03
N PHE A 85 3.68 -16.21 -24.36
CA PHE A 85 3.46 -16.21 -22.91
C PHE A 85 2.01 -15.85 -22.60
N THR A 86 1.57 -16.21 -21.40
CA THR A 86 0.25 -15.86 -20.87
C THR A 86 0.39 -14.99 -19.63
N LEU A 87 -0.23 -13.81 -19.67
CA LEU A 87 -0.39 -12.91 -18.54
C LEU A 87 -1.77 -13.14 -17.91
N CYS A 88 -1.82 -13.30 -16.59
CA CYS A 88 -3.02 -13.21 -15.79
C CYS A 88 -2.85 -12.11 -14.75
N VAL A 89 -3.83 -11.22 -14.63
CA VAL A 89 -3.90 -10.25 -13.53
C VAL A 89 -5.22 -10.45 -12.84
N SER A 90 -5.20 -10.55 -11.51
CA SER A 90 -6.39 -10.74 -10.69
C SER A 90 -6.37 -9.84 -9.47
N HIS A 91 -7.56 -9.48 -9.00
CA HIS A 91 -7.79 -8.70 -7.80
C HIS A 91 -8.68 -9.51 -6.85
N GLY A 92 -8.31 -9.55 -5.58
CA GLY A 92 -9.12 -10.17 -4.54
C GLY A 92 -8.42 -10.15 -3.19
N LYS A 93 -9.21 -10.22 -2.12
CA LYS A 93 -8.70 -10.24 -0.72
C LYS A 93 -7.75 -9.07 -0.39
N GLY A 94 -7.97 -7.90 -1.00
CA GLY A 94 -7.12 -6.72 -0.81
C GLY A 94 -5.75 -6.80 -1.49
N GLN A 95 -5.60 -7.64 -2.52
CA GLN A 95 -4.35 -7.78 -3.27
C GLN A 95 -4.60 -7.83 -4.78
N VAL A 96 -3.68 -7.25 -5.54
CA VAL A 96 -3.51 -7.52 -6.97
C VAL A 96 -2.43 -8.58 -7.12
N ARG A 97 -2.71 -9.61 -7.92
CA ARG A 97 -1.75 -10.63 -8.29
C ARG A 97 -1.49 -10.58 -9.78
N ILE A 98 -0.22 -10.56 -10.17
CA ILE A 98 0.26 -10.59 -11.55
C ILE A 98 0.99 -11.92 -11.74
N ASP A 99 0.52 -12.74 -12.67
CA ASP A 99 1.12 -14.02 -13.04
C ASP A 99 1.53 -13.98 -14.52
N VAL A 100 2.78 -14.35 -14.82
CA VAL A 100 3.29 -14.54 -16.19
C VAL A 100 3.72 -15.99 -16.34
N ARG A 101 3.14 -16.68 -17.32
CA ARG A 101 3.50 -18.06 -17.69
C ARG A 101 4.17 -18.05 -19.06
N ASP A 102 5.45 -18.39 -19.11
CA ASP A 102 6.28 -18.39 -20.33
C ASP A 102 6.71 -19.80 -20.77
N GLY A 103 6.30 -20.84 -20.02
CA GLY A 103 6.57 -22.23 -20.38
C GLY A 103 8.03 -22.67 -20.22
N ALA A 104 8.93 -21.77 -19.79
CA ALA A 104 10.34 -22.08 -19.59
C ALA A 104 10.55 -22.68 -18.19
N PRO A 105 11.33 -23.76 -18.03
CA PRO A 105 11.65 -24.31 -16.72
C PRO A 105 12.70 -23.47 -15.95
N ALA A 106 13.26 -22.43 -16.59
CA ALA A 106 14.32 -21.61 -16.03
C ALA A 106 13.79 -20.67 -14.93
N ARG A 107 14.29 -20.83 -13.71
CA ARG A 107 13.94 -19.94 -12.58
C ARG A 107 14.67 -18.60 -12.72
N PRO A 108 13.98 -17.46 -12.65
CA PRO A 108 14.62 -16.17 -12.61
C PRO A 108 15.37 -16.01 -11.28
N GLN A 109 16.63 -15.58 -11.36
CA GLN A 109 17.47 -15.35 -10.19
C GLN A 109 17.52 -13.86 -9.86
N VAL A 110 17.38 -13.52 -8.57
CA VAL A 110 17.68 -12.18 -8.08
C VAL A 110 19.20 -11.99 -8.16
N ARG A 111 19.64 -11.17 -9.10
CA ARG A 111 21.04 -10.72 -9.19
C ARG A 111 21.13 -9.32 -8.61
N ARG A 112 22.24 -9.00 -7.94
CA ARG A 112 22.61 -7.61 -7.63
C ARG A 112 23.50 -7.09 -8.77
N PRO A 113 22.93 -6.35 -9.75
CA PRO A 113 23.73 -5.76 -10.82
C PRO A 113 24.67 -4.68 -10.26
N GLY A 114 25.82 -4.50 -10.91
CA GLY A 114 26.71 -3.38 -10.62
C GLY A 114 26.05 -2.01 -10.89
N PRO A 115 26.60 -0.91 -10.37
CA PRO A 115 26.05 0.43 -10.53
C PRO A 115 25.89 0.89 -12.00
N GLU A 116 26.72 0.35 -12.91
CA GLU A 116 26.67 0.65 -14.36
C GLU A 116 25.98 -0.44 -15.19
N GLU A 117 25.55 -1.56 -14.58
CA GLU A 117 24.86 -2.63 -15.30
C GLU A 117 23.36 -2.31 -15.44
N GLU A 118 22.91 -2.08 -16.66
CA GLU A 118 21.50 -1.89 -17.00
C GLU A 118 20.70 -3.21 -16.97
N SER A 119 21.38 -4.36 -17.10
CA SER A 119 20.75 -5.69 -17.07
C SER A 119 20.72 -6.29 -15.66
N GLY A 120 19.60 -6.91 -15.29
CA GLY A 120 19.46 -7.62 -14.01
C GLY A 120 18.83 -6.82 -12.87
N ARG A 121 18.38 -5.58 -13.11
CA ARG A 121 17.61 -4.79 -12.12
C ARG A 121 16.15 -5.24 -12.00
N GLY A 122 15.61 -5.92 -13.01
CA GLY A 122 14.19 -6.23 -13.07
C GLY A 122 13.69 -7.03 -11.88
N MET A 123 14.43 -8.08 -11.47
CA MET A 123 14.02 -8.84 -10.29
C MET A 123 14.28 -8.10 -8.97
N LEU A 124 15.23 -7.16 -8.94
CA LEU A 124 15.43 -6.28 -7.78
C LEU A 124 14.27 -5.28 -7.63
N ILE A 125 13.70 -4.80 -8.73
CA ILE A 125 12.48 -3.97 -8.74
C ILE A 125 11.28 -4.80 -8.26
N VAL A 126 11.16 -6.05 -8.72
CA VAL A 126 10.11 -6.97 -8.26
C VAL A 126 10.22 -7.23 -6.76
N ASP A 127 11.42 -7.56 -6.28
CA ASP A 127 11.68 -7.80 -4.86
C ASP A 127 11.41 -6.58 -3.99
N ALA A 128 11.71 -5.37 -4.47
CA ALA A 128 11.54 -4.14 -3.71
C ALA A 128 10.09 -3.62 -3.65
N LEU A 129 9.26 -3.90 -4.66
CA LEU A 129 7.93 -3.27 -4.82
C LEU A 129 6.76 -4.25 -4.64
N SER A 130 7.01 -5.56 -4.67
CA SER A 130 5.97 -6.55 -4.41
C SER A 130 5.82 -6.83 -2.91
N GLU A 131 4.61 -7.22 -2.51
CA GLU A 131 4.36 -7.75 -1.15
C GLU A 131 4.96 -9.16 -1.02
N ASP A 132 4.78 -9.97 -2.06
CA ASP A 132 5.33 -11.31 -2.18
C ASP A 132 5.53 -11.63 -3.66
N TRP A 133 6.49 -12.49 -3.98
CA TRP A 133 6.77 -12.92 -5.33
C TRP A 133 7.44 -14.29 -5.35
N GLY A 134 7.35 -14.97 -6.48
CA GLY A 134 8.04 -16.23 -6.64
C GLY A 134 7.79 -16.90 -7.98
N THR A 135 8.18 -18.17 -8.04
CA THR A 135 7.96 -19.02 -9.20
C THR A 135 7.18 -20.27 -8.82
N SER A 136 6.38 -20.80 -9.75
CA SER A 136 5.75 -22.11 -9.59
C SER A 136 6.80 -23.22 -9.44
N GLN A 137 6.41 -24.36 -8.87
CA GLN A 137 7.32 -25.48 -8.62
C GLN A 137 7.99 -26.01 -9.90
N ASP A 138 7.25 -25.99 -11.01
CA ASP A 138 7.70 -26.38 -12.36
C ASP A 138 8.49 -25.28 -13.09
N GLY A 139 8.69 -24.10 -12.47
CA GLY A 139 9.45 -22.98 -13.03
C GLY A 139 8.72 -22.17 -14.10
N THR A 140 7.63 -22.70 -14.67
CA THR A 140 6.97 -22.13 -15.86
C THR A 140 6.14 -20.88 -15.63
N ARG A 141 6.01 -20.44 -14.37
CA ARG A 141 5.24 -19.26 -13.98
C ARG A 141 5.99 -18.43 -12.98
N THR A 142 6.17 -17.15 -13.27
CA THR A 142 6.63 -16.14 -12.32
C THR A 142 5.46 -15.27 -11.90
N TRP A 143 5.39 -14.90 -10.63
CA TRP A 143 4.29 -14.13 -10.09
C TRP A 143 4.74 -13.14 -9.03
N CYS A 144 3.96 -12.07 -8.86
CA CYS A 144 4.10 -11.14 -7.75
C CYS A 144 2.73 -10.66 -7.26
N THR A 145 2.68 -10.16 -6.03
CA THR A 145 1.50 -9.56 -5.42
C THR A 145 1.76 -8.11 -5.02
N ILE A 146 0.71 -7.30 -5.06
CA ILE A 146 0.69 -5.93 -4.57
C ILE A 146 -0.48 -5.81 -3.60
N THR A 147 -0.24 -5.27 -2.42
CA THR A 147 -1.30 -4.91 -1.49
C THR A 147 -2.11 -3.75 -2.07
N VAL A 148 -3.42 -3.94 -2.22
CA VAL A 148 -4.33 -2.86 -2.58
C VAL A 148 -4.54 -2.00 -1.35
N PRO A 149 -4.12 -0.73 -1.35
CA PRO A 149 -4.46 0.18 -0.28
C PRO A 149 -5.98 0.21 -0.17
N ALA A 150 -6.52 -0.05 1.03
CA ALA A 150 -7.95 0.16 1.25
C ALA A 150 -8.29 1.59 0.78
N PRO A 151 -9.43 1.80 0.09
CA PRO A 151 -9.76 3.10 -0.49
C PRO A 151 -9.59 4.16 0.59
N PHE A 152 -8.85 5.22 0.25
CA PHE A 152 -8.51 6.35 1.12
C PHE A 152 -9.72 6.86 1.92
N ARG A 153 -9.97 6.24 3.07
CA ARG A 153 -11.04 6.61 3.99
C ARG A 153 -10.39 7.27 5.17
N ALA A 154 -10.84 8.48 5.47
CA ALA A 154 -10.44 9.15 6.69
C ALA A 154 -10.74 8.23 7.88
N SER A 155 -9.70 7.83 8.60
CA SER A 155 -9.84 6.92 9.74
C SER A 155 -10.24 7.72 10.96
N ALA A 156 -11.21 7.22 11.72
CA ALA A 156 -11.56 7.82 12.99
C ALA A 156 -10.42 7.59 14.00
N GLY A 157 -10.24 8.54 14.90
CA GLY A 157 -9.47 8.35 16.13
C GLY A 157 -9.52 9.61 16.98
N PHE A 158 -8.47 9.92 17.72
CA PHE A 158 -8.52 10.90 18.81
C PHE A 158 -7.33 11.85 18.79
N TRP A 159 -7.61 13.12 19.09
CA TRP A 159 -6.61 14.09 19.48
C TRP A 159 -6.68 14.24 21.00
N CYS A 160 -5.60 13.86 21.68
CA CYS A 160 -5.49 13.89 23.14
C CYS A 160 -4.55 15.02 23.56
N GLU A 161 -4.91 15.73 24.62
CA GLU A 161 -4.09 16.79 25.20
C GLU A 161 -4.11 16.75 26.73
N TRP A 162 -2.96 17.00 27.35
CA TRP A 162 -2.87 17.39 28.75
C TRP A 162 -2.66 18.88 28.85
N ARG A 163 -3.43 19.54 29.72
CA ARG A 163 -3.33 20.97 30.01
C ARG A 163 -3.28 21.23 31.51
N MET A 164 -2.70 22.36 31.90
CA MET A 164 -2.81 22.93 33.24
C MET A 164 -4.15 23.65 33.40
N ALA A 165 -4.55 23.93 34.64
CA ALA A 165 -5.81 24.64 34.93
C ALA A 165 -5.88 26.08 34.39
N ASP A 166 -4.73 26.73 34.17
CA ASP A 166 -4.63 28.03 33.50
C ASP A 166 -4.74 27.93 31.96
N GLY A 167 -4.86 26.72 31.44
CA GLY A 167 -4.97 26.43 30.01
C GLY A 167 -3.63 26.16 29.32
N GLU A 168 -2.49 26.20 29.99
CA GLU A 168 -1.19 25.87 29.38
C GLU A 168 -1.17 24.40 28.91
N ARG A 169 -0.79 24.14 27.64
CA ARG A 169 -0.73 22.77 27.10
C ARG A 169 0.60 22.11 27.47
N LEU A 170 0.53 21.02 28.21
CA LEU A 170 1.68 20.23 28.64
C LEU A 170 2.13 19.21 27.58
N ALA A 171 1.18 18.52 26.94
CA ALA A 171 1.49 17.49 25.95
C ALA A 171 0.29 17.24 25.03
N SER A 172 0.54 16.77 23.81
CA SER A 172 -0.51 16.36 22.87
C SER A 172 -0.12 15.12 22.08
N PHE A 173 -1.11 14.34 21.66
CA PHE A 173 -0.90 13.13 20.86
C PHE A 173 -2.12 12.79 20.02
N ALA A 174 -1.88 12.43 18.77
CA ALA A 174 -2.91 11.91 17.89
C ALA A 174 -2.86 10.38 17.90
N SER A 175 -3.99 9.74 18.15
CA SER A 175 -4.09 8.29 18.25
C SER A 175 -5.19 7.73 17.36
N PRO A 176 -4.92 6.74 16.49
CA PRO A 176 -5.95 6.06 15.72
C PRO A 176 -6.75 5.05 16.57
N LEU A 177 -6.30 4.72 17.78
CA LEU A 177 -6.93 3.70 18.63
C LEU A 177 -7.19 4.24 20.05
N PRO A 178 -8.33 3.90 20.68
CA PRO A 178 -8.61 4.21 22.09
C PRO A 178 -7.50 3.72 23.03
N THR A 179 -7.03 2.48 22.83
CA THR A 179 -5.99 1.84 23.65
C THR A 179 -4.68 2.63 23.66
N SER A 180 -4.27 3.14 22.51
CA SER A 180 -3.06 3.95 22.34
C SER A 180 -3.20 5.32 23.00
N ALA A 181 -4.38 5.96 22.92
CA ALA A 181 -4.69 7.22 23.59
C ALA A 181 -4.63 7.08 25.12
N ILE A 182 -5.26 6.05 25.67
CA ILE A 182 -5.24 5.73 27.11
C ILE A 182 -3.81 5.45 27.57
N ARG A 183 -3.07 4.61 26.83
CA ARG A 183 -1.69 4.28 27.16
C ARG A 183 -0.81 5.53 27.21
N TRP A 184 -0.93 6.40 26.20
CA TRP A 184 -0.21 7.67 26.16
C TRP A 184 -0.59 8.55 27.35
N ALA A 185 -1.88 8.72 27.64
CA ALA A 185 -2.34 9.57 28.74
C ALA A 185 -1.79 9.10 30.09
N ARG A 186 -1.76 7.78 30.33
CA ARG A 186 -1.16 7.19 31.55
C ARG A 186 0.35 7.42 31.63
N ILE A 187 1.07 7.27 30.52
CA ILE A 187 2.51 7.53 30.47
C ILE A 187 2.80 9.01 30.75
N GLN A 188 2.07 9.93 30.11
CA GLN A 188 2.25 11.36 30.33
C GLN A 188 1.92 11.75 31.77
N MET A 189 0.83 11.25 32.35
CA MET A 189 0.51 11.56 33.74
C MET A 189 1.59 11.06 34.72
N ARG A 190 2.24 9.91 34.46
CA ARG A 190 3.39 9.47 35.26
C ARG A 190 4.57 10.43 35.15
N ILE A 191 4.85 10.93 33.95
CA ILE A 191 5.93 11.91 33.72
C ILE A 191 5.60 13.23 34.44
N ILE A 192 4.38 13.74 34.29
CA ILE A 192 3.90 14.97 34.95
C ILE A 192 3.96 14.81 36.48
N ALA A 193 3.40 13.73 37.03
CA ALA A 193 3.42 13.47 38.47
C ALA A 193 4.84 13.34 39.03
N ALA A 194 5.77 12.72 38.28
CA ALA A 194 7.17 12.63 38.67
C ALA A 194 7.88 13.99 38.65
N ALA A 195 7.58 14.84 37.65
CA ALA A 195 8.16 16.18 37.54
C ALA A 195 7.67 17.13 38.65
N VAL A 196 6.41 16.99 39.05
CA VAL A 196 5.78 17.79 40.10
C VAL A 196 6.21 17.37 41.51
N GLY A 197 6.66 16.11 41.67
CA GLY A 197 7.21 15.58 42.91
C GLY A 197 6.16 15.01 43.87
N GLN A 198 6.62 14.49 45.01
CA GLN A 198 5.74 14.02 46.09
C GLN A 198 5.20 15.25 46.86
N PRO A 199 3.90 15.30 47.25
CA PRO A 199 2.91 14.21 47.35
C PRO A 199 2.01 13.98 46.12
N ALA A 200 2.25 14.65 44.98
CA ALA A 200 1.34 14.63 43.84
C ALA A 200 1.08 13.21 43.29
N ILE A 201 2.11 12.36 43.26
CA ILE A 201 1.98 10.94 42.88
C ILE A 201 0.96 10.20 43.77
N GLY A 202 0.93 10.50 45.07
CA GLY A 202 -0.02 9.90 46.00
C GLY A 202 -1.46 10.27 45.68
N TYR A 203 -1.73 11.55 45.40
CA TYR A 203 -3.07 12.02 45.01
C TYR A 203 -3.54 11.44 43.68
N LEU A 204 -2.60 11.17 42.77
CA LEU A 204 -2.90 10.64 41.44
C LEU A 204 -2.90 9.11 41.38
N TRP A 205 -2.60 8.42 42.49
CA TRP A 205 -2.45 6.98 42.52
C TRP A 205 -3.74 6.25 42.12
N ASP A 206 -4.89 6.70 42.63
CA ASP A 206 -6.20 6.13 42.32
C ASP A 206 -6.50 6.21 40.82
N TRP A 207 -6.18 7.35 40.21
CA TRP A 207 -6.32 7.53 38.76
C TRP A 207 -5.33 6.66 37.97
N LEU A 208 -4.05 6.63 38.36
CA LEU A 208 -3.02 5.83 37.68
C LEU A 208 -3.29 4.32 37.73
N SER A 209 -3.99 3.88 38.78
CA SER A 209 -4.42 2.51 39.00
C SER A 209 -5.61 2.17 38.11
N ASP A 210 -6.80 2.72 38.40
CA ASP A 210 -8.05 2.34 37.75
C ASP A 210 -8.94 3.52 37.32
N GLY A 211 -8.71 4.75 37.82
CA GLY A 211 -9.54 5.91 37.48
C GLY A 211 -9.48 6.37 36.01
N TRP A 212 -8.60 5.79 35.18
CA TRP A 212 -8.57 6.01 33.74
C TRP A 212 -9.63 5.18 32.97
N ARG A 213 -10.26 4.17 33.60
CA ARG A 213 -11.18 3.24 32.91
C ARG A 213 -12.50 3.89 32.49
N GLU A 214 -13.05 4.75 33.34
CA GLU A 214 -14.29 5.47 33.02
C GLU A 214 -14.08 6.45 31.82
N PRO A 215 -13.02 7.29 31.80
CA PRO A 215 -12.65 8.05 30.60
C PRO A 215 -12.34 7.19 29.37
N ALA A 216 -11.80 5.98 29.57
CA ALA A 216 -11.52 5.06 28.47
C ALA A 216 -12.80 4.59 27.77
N GLU A 217 -13.92 4.45 28.48
CA GLU A 217 -15.19 4.06 27.89
C GLU A 217 -15.65 5.10 26.84
N ALA A 218 -15.54 6.39 27.15
CA ALA A 218 -15.85 7.47 26.20
C ALA A 218 -15.02 7.35 24.90
N LEU A 219 -13.73 6.98 25.00
CA LEU A 219 -12.89 6.72 23.83
C LEU A 219 -13.37 5.50 23.03
N TYR A 220 -13.82 4.43 23.69
CA TYR A 220 -14.36 3.27 22.99
C TYR A 220 -15.70 3.56 22.30
N GLN A 221 -16.51 4.46 22.87
CA GLN A 221 -17.75 4.95 22.26
C GLN A 221 -17.51 6.01 21.16
N GLY A 222 -16.27 6.49 21.02
CA GLY A 222 -15.93 7.52 20.03
C GLY A 222 -16.41 8.92 20.43
N GLU A 223 -16.54 9.18 21.72
CA GLU A 223 -17.04 10.43 22.27
C GLU A 223 -15.89 11.36 22.69
N GLU A 224 -16.19 12.66 22.72
CA GLU A 224 -15.33 13.65 23.32
C GLU A 224 -15.49 13.64 24.84
N PHE A 225 -14.39 13.80 25.58
CA PHE A 225 -14.46 14.04 27.02
C PHE A 225 -13.38 15.01 27.50
N THR A 226 -13.64 15.57 28.67
CA THR A 226 -12.71 16.39 29.44
C THR A 226 -12.70 15.89 30.88
N LEU A 227 -11.51 15.56 31.38
CA LEU A 227 -11.32 15.05 32.74
C LEU A 227 -10.38 15.96 33.53
N PRO A 228 -10.89 16.76 34.47
CA PRO A 228 -10.07 17.48 35.42
C PRO A 228 -9.51 16.51 36.49
N LEU A 229 -8.25 16.70 36.85
CA LEU A 229 -7.56 15.98 37.92
C LEU A 229 -6.84 16.98 38.82
N THR A 230 -6.87 16.73 40.12
CA THR A 230 -6.23 17.60 41.11
C THR A 230 -5.27 16.79 41.96
N ALA A 231 -4.05 17.30 42.13
CA ALA A 231 -2.99 16.72 42.93
C ALA A 231 -2.42 17.78 43.87
N GLY A 232 -3.06 17.97 45.03
CA GLY A 232 -2.71 19.06 45.95
C GLY A 232 -2.97 20.43 45.28
N PRO A 233 -1.95 21.31 45.16
CA PRO A 233 -2.12 22.63 44.53
C PRO A 233 -2.13 22.58 42.99
N TYR A 234 -1.81 21.44 42.39
CA TYR A 234 -1.73 21.30 40.94
C TYR A 234 -3.04 20.78 40.38
N SER A 235 -3.53 21.39 39.31
CA SER A 235 -4.70 20.93 38.59
C SER A 235 -4.38 20.78 37.11
N PHE A 236 -4.75 19.62 36.58
CA PHE A 236 -4.50 19.19 35.21
C PHE A 236 -5.84 18.84 34.57
N VAL A 237 -5.89 18.95 33.26
CA VAL A 237 -7.07 18.57 32.48
C VAL A 237 -6.62 17.69 31.33
N TRP A 238 -7.20 16.48 31.25
CA TRP A 238 -7.09 15.64 30.07
C TRP A 238 -8.26 15.93 29.15
N HIS A 239 -7.95 16.27 27.91
CA HIS A 239 -8.93 16.33 26.84
C HIS A 239 -8.67 15.19 25.85
N ALA A 240 -9.74 14.58 25.36
CA ALA A 240 -9.68 13.78 24.16
C ALA A 240 -10.90 14.07 23.29
N ARG A 241 -10.65 14.45 22.04
CA ARG A 241 -11.69 14.74 21.06
C ARG A 241 -11.60 13.81 19.85
N PRO A 242 -12.72 13.32 19.32
CA PRO A 242 -12.74 12.57 18.08
C PRO A 242 -12.22 13.42 16.93
N VAL A 243 -11.36 12.84 16.12
CA VAL A 243 -10.83 13.45 14.89
C VAL A 243 -10.91 12.46 13.76
N ARG A 244 -10.92 12.98 12.53
CA ARG A 244 -10.72 12.18 11.32
C ARG A 244 -9.29 12.38 10.84
N PHE A 245 -8.51 11.31 10.85
CA PHE A 245 -7.20 11.28 10.23
C PHE A 245 -7.38 11.23 8.73
N LEU A 246 -6.97 12.29 8.05
CA LEU A 246 -6.82 12.24 6.61
C LEU A 246 -5.64 11.31 6.29
N PRO A 247 -5.78 10.47 5.27
CA PRO A 247 -4.64 9.70 4.80
C PRO A 247 -3.55 10.66 4.30
N LEU A 248 -2.33 10.45 4.79
CA LEU A 248 -1.17 11.22 4.37
C LEU A 248 -0.76 10.77 2.96
N VAL A 249 -0.69 11.70 2.03
CA VAL A 249 0.14 11.53 0.83
C VAL A 249 1.59 11.68 1.28
N GLY A 250 2.25 10.58 1.59
CA GLY A 250 3.68 10.53 1.93
C GLY A 250 4.08 11.16 3.27
N GLY A 251 4.17 10.34 4.33
CA GLY A 251 5.03 10.58 5.51
C GLY A 251 4.50 11.53 6.59
N ILE A 252 4.37 10.97 7.81
CA ILE A 252 4.21 11.56 9.17
C ILE A 252 3.09 12.63 9.38
N PRO A 253 2.14 12.41 10.31
CA PRO A 253 1.02 13.33 10.52
C PRO A 253 1.45 14.65 11.20
N LEU A 254 1.03 15.78 10.63
CA LEU A 254 0.83 17.01 11.40
C LEU A 254 -0.63 17.11 11.82
N PRO A 255 -0.93 17.45 13.08
CA PRO A 255 -2.30 17.66 13.52
C PRO A 255 -2.90 18.88 12.82
N HIS A 256 -4.14 18.73 12.35
CA HIS A 256 -4.95 19.86 11.94
C HIS A 256 -5.29 20.70 13.18
N VAL A 257 -4.56 21.80 13.38
CA VAL A 257 -4.91 22.83 14.36
C VAL A 257 -6.10 23.59 13.79
N PRO A 258 -7.28 23.63 14.47
CA PRO A 258 -8.34 24.54 14.07
C PRO A 258 -7.77 25.95 14.08
N ARG A 259 -7.96 26.72 13.00
CA ARG A 259 -7.65 28.15 13.00
C ARG A 259 -8.47 28.81 14.12
N GLU A 260 -7.83 29.13 15.23
CA GLU A 260 -8.26 30.26 16.04
C GLU A 260 -8.11 31.51 15.18
N GLU A 261 -9.15 32.33 15.17
CA GLU A 261 -9.23 33.60 14.46
C GLU A 261 -7.96 34.43 14.75
N SER A 262 -7.23 34.75 13.69
CA SER A 262 -6.07 35.63 13.79
C SER A 262 -6.57 37.06 13.99
N PRO A 263 -6.07 37.83 14.96
CA PRO A 263 -6.52 39.19 15.25
C PRO A 263 -6.00 40.23 14.23
N TRP A 264 -5.77 39.84 12.98
CA TRP A 264 -5.24 40.69 11.91
C TRP A 264 -6.15 40.74 10.68
N GLU A 265 -7.46 40.83 10.90
CA GLU A 265 -8.41 41.41 9.94
C GLU A 265 -9.19 42.55 10.59
#